data_AF-A0AA38I6S3-F1
#
_entry.id   AF-A0AA38I6S3-F1
#
_cell.length_a   1.000
_cell.length_b   1.000
_cell.length_c   1.000
_cell.angle_alpha   90.00
_cell.angle_beta   90.00
_cell.angle_gamma   90.00
#
_symmetry.space_group_name_H-M   'P 1'
#
loop_
_entity.id
_entity.type
_entity.pdbx_description
1 polymer ?
#
loop_
_entity_poly.entity_id
_entity_poly.type
_entity_poly.pdbx_seq_one_letter_code
_entity_poly.pdbx_strand_id
1 'polypeptide(L)'
;MGTEVEEFNVIQFEKRLTALKDSQENINACCKWCLENRQHHKKIVNSWLNVLKRVKVEQRLNLFYLANDVIQYSKRKQYEFVDSWGTALQKATTLVRDDKVKHKIVRIFNIWQQRGVYNEEFISDLCGLISVVPTASKNDEPHEFQANYVVNKIKQCSKLENETDLKLKVLKEHNPKIQLETETLCISLKDRAHVDDVEKELEVYVKHLEGYINALKAEIKCRITNISVLKQANNHLDKDKKDVKVVANAYKVFGNKVKAFQRKLEEHKSTLTSPVPSPDINAPSPSPDCDIDLPDDNEIKTKNTLVDYNPRTTFTAGYYNPVPPPTTEAGNFVTNGYTSFIGSNFNVEGERKTLMFSATFPEEIQELAGKFLHNYIFLAVGIVGSASTDVEQKFFQIGKYEKRTKLLSILEQAPDDRTLIFVETKRNADFLASFLSEQNIQSTSIHGDRYQSEREQALLDFKTGRRKVLVATGVAARGLDIKDVQHVINYDLPNSIDEYVHRIGRTGRVGNYGRATSFFDDEHDRNLAPALAKILSQASQEIPEWLGSYSHGGSANQFGGRDIRGDNFGRGQDFGAPPVDIEDSW
;
A
#
# COMPACT_ATOMS: atom_id res chain seq x y z
N MET A 1 -51.07 20.91 47.31
CA MET A 1 -51.11 21.04 45.85
C MET A 1 -50.25 19.93 45.27
N GLY A 2 -50.87 18.88 44.75
CA GLY A 2 -50.17 17.76 44.13
C GLY A 2 -49.62 18.21 42.78
N THR A 3 -48.30 18.13 42.59
CA THR A 3 -47.72 18.21 41.26
C THR A 3 -47.88 16.84 40.62
N GLU A 4 -48.85 16.71 39.72
CA GLU A 4 -48.91 15.61 38.76
C GLU A 4 -47.53 15.49 38.11
N VAL A 5 -46.92 14.30 38.19
CA VAL A 5 -45.67 14.02 37.50
C VAL A 5 -46.02 13.91 36.03
N GLU A 6 -45.88 15.02 35.29
CA GLU A 6 -46.10 15.04 33.84
C GLU A 6 -45.34 13.88 33.18
N GLU A 7 -46.07 13.04 32.46
CA GLU A 7 -45.52 11.85 31.83
C GLU A 7 -44.65 12.25 30.64
N PHE A 8 -43.35 11.93 30.70
CA PHE A 8 -42.40 12.26 29.63
C PHE A 8 -42.79 11.60 28.30
N ASN A 9 -43.25 12.41 27.33
CA ASN A 9 -43.62 11.94 26.00
C ASN A 9 -42.38 11.73 25.11
N VAL A 10 -41.89 10.48 25.08
CA VAL A 10 -40.73 10.06 24.30
C VAL A 10 -40.92 10.33 22.80
N ILE A 11 -42.09 10.03 22.25
CA ILE A 11 -42.36 10.12 20.81
C ILE A 11 -42.30 11.57 20.33
N GLN A 12 -42.90 12.50 21.10
CA GLN A 12 -42.87 13.92 20.79
C GLN A 12 -41.46 14.49 20.86
N PHE A 13 -40.66 14.06 21.84
CA PHE A 13 -39.27 14.48 21.97
C PHE A 13 -38.39 13.92 20.85
N GLU A 14 -38.52 12.64 20.48
CA GLU A 14 -37.80 12.06 19.34
C GLU A 14 -38.14 12.77 18.01
N LYS A 15 -39.40 13.16 17.80
CA LYS A 15 -39.81 13.99 16.66
C LYS A 15 -39.10 15.35 16.65
N ARG A 16 -39.02 16.01 17.82
CA ARG A 16 -38.32 17.30 17.98
C ARG A 16 -36.83 17.18 17.69
N LEU A 17 -36.18 16.11 18.14
CA LEU A 17 -34.77 15.83 17.86
C LEU A 17 -34.51 15.53 16.38
N THR A 18 -35.43 14.82 15.72
CA THR A 18 -35.31 14.50 14.28
C THR A 18 -35.47 15.75 13.41
N ALA A 19 -36.28 16.72 13.85
CA ALA A 19 -36.49 18.00 13.17
C ALA A 19 -35.45 19.08 13.53
N LEU A 20 -34.41 18.74 14.32
CA LEU A 20 -33.42 19.70 14.80
C LEU A 20 -32.56 20.24 13.64
N LYS A 21 -32.64 21.55 13.41
CA LYS A 21 -31.87 22.27 12.38
C LYS A 21 -30.52 22.74 12.92
N ASP A 22 -29.56 22.90 12.02
CA ASP A 22 -28.23 23.48 12.29
C ASP A 22 -28.34 25.00 12.46
N SER A 23 -28.90 25.43 13.59
CA SER A 23 -28.97 26.84 13.99
C SER A 23 -28.80 26.95 15.50
N GLN A 24 -28.00 27.92 15.92
CA GLN A 24 -27.68 28.16 17.32
C GLN A 24 -28.94 28.39 18.17
N GLU A 25 -29.95 29.08 17.63
CA GLU A 25 -31.21 29.35 18.34
C GLU A 25 -32.00 28.05 18.59
N ASN A 26 -32.07 27.17 17.58
CA ASN A 26 -32.79 25.90 17.69
C ASN A 26 -32.10 24.93 18.67
N ILE A 27 -30.77 24.87 18.62
CA ILE A 27 -29.96 24.04 19.52
C ILE A 27 -30.08 24.56 20.96
N ASN A 28 -29.96 25.88 21.17
CA ASN A 28 -30.12 26.51 22.48
C ASN A 28 -31.53 26.30 23.05
N ALA A 29 -32.57 26.47 22.24
CA ALA A 29 -33.96 26.27 22.67
C ALA A 29 -34.24 24.81 23.06
N CYS A 30 -33.68 23.85 22.31
CA CYS A 30 -33.79 22.43 22.64
C CYS A 30 -32.97 22.06 23.89
N CYS A 31 -31.78 22.66 24.06
CA CYS A 31 -30.94 22.50 25.25
C CYS A 31 -31.66 23.01 26.51
N LYS A 32 -32.23 24.22 26.45
CA LYS A 32 -33.02 24.80 27.54
C LYS A 32 -34.16 23.88 27.96
N TRP A 33 -34.90 23.34 26.99
CA TRP A 33 -35.99 22.39 27.26
C TRP A 33 -35.49 21.10 27.92
N CYS A 34 -34.34 20.56 27.50
CA CYS A 34 -33.74 19.37 28.13
C CYS A 34 -33.36 19.62 29.59
N LEU A 35 -32.88 20.82 29.90
CA LEU A 35 -32.48 21.24 31.25
C LEU A 35 -33.68 21.53 32.17
N GLU A 36 -34.78 22.05 31.62
CA GLU A 36 -36.06 22.20 32.32
C GLU A 36 -36.64 20.82 32.68
N ASN A 37 -36.48 19.83 31.80
CA ASN A 37 -36.94 18.45 31.99
C ASN A 37 -35.89 17.52 32.60
N ARG A 38 -34.93 18.05 33.37
CA ARG A 38 -33.79 17.29 33.90
C ARG A 38 -34.17 16.08 34.75
N GLN A 39 -35.34 16.08 35.37
CA GLN A 39 -35.87 14.93 36.12
C GLN A 39 -36.03 13.67 35.27
N HIS A 40 -36.10 13.80 33.94
CA HIS A 40 -36.19 12.71 32.98
C HIS A 40 -34.89 12.47 32.19
N HIS A 41 -33.74 12.86 32.75
CA HIS A 41 -32.42 12.78 32.12
C HIS A 41 -32.11 11.44 31.42
N LYS A 42 -32.39 10.30 32.05
CA LYS A 42 -32.18 8.97 31.44
C LYS A 42 -33.03 8.77 30.17
N LYS A 43 -34.29 9.21 30.20
CA LYS A 43 -35.21 9.12 29.04
C LYS A 43 -34.77 10.06 27.91
N ILE A 44 -34.29 11.26 28.25
CA ILE A 44 -33.76 12.24 27.28
C ILE A 44 -32.53 11.67 26.56
N VAL A 45 -31.56 11.15 27.31
CA VAL A 45 -30.33 10.57 26.75
C VAL A 45 -30.62 9.34 25.87
N ASN A 46 -31.54 8.47 26.31
CA ASN A 46 -31.95 7.30 25.52
C ASN A 46 -32.65 7.71 24.22
N SER A 47 -33.54 8.70 24.27
CA SER A 47 -34.23 9.23 23.08
C SER A 47 -33.23 9.88 22.11
N TRP A 48 -32.26 10.64 22.63
CA TRP A 48 -31.17 11.20 21.84
C TRP A 48 -30.37 10.12 21.12
N LEU A 49 -29.95 9.06 21.84
CA LEU A 49 -29.18 7.96 21.25
C LEU A 49 -30.00 7.18 20.21
N ASN A 50 -31.30 7.00 20.44
CA ASN A 50 -32.19 6.33 19.49
C ASN A 50 -32.37 7.13 18.19
N VAL A 51 -32.55 8.44 18.28
CA VAL A 51 -32.64 9.31 17.11
C VAL A 51 -31.30 9.34 16.37
N LEU A 52 -30.18 9.44 17.08
CA LEU A 52 -28.83 9.42 16.51
C LEU A 52 -28.58 8.19 15.61
N LYS A 53 -29.10 7.03 16.00
CA LYS A 53 -29.02 5.77 15.21
C LYS A 53 -29.81 5.82 13.90
N ARG A 54 -30.88 6.61 13.83
CA ARG A 54 -31.83 6.65 12.70
C ARG A 54 -31.56 7.79 11.72
N VAL A 55 -30.88 8.86 12.16
CA VAL A 55 -30.62 10.06 11.34
C VAL A 55 -29.34 9.95 10.50
N LYS A 56 -29.29 10.75 9.42
CA LYS A 56 -28.15 10.87 8.50
C LYS A 56 -26.94 11.53 9.19
N VAL A 57 -25.74 11.30 8.65
CA VAL A 57 -24.46 11.77 9.21
C VAL A 57 -24.43 13.27 9.51
N GLU A 58 -24.97 14.11 8.63
CA GLU A 58 -25.02 15.57 8.79
C GLU A 58 -25.87 15.99 10.01
N GLN A 59 -26.99 15.31 10.26
CA GLN A 59 -27.85 15.58 11.42
C GLN A 59 -27.26 15.04 12.73
N ARG A 60 -26.38 14.03 12.68
CA ARG A 60 -25.68 13.51 13.87
C ARG A 60 -24.81 14.58 14.51
N LEU A 61 -24.19 15.45 13.71
CA LEU A 61 -23.39 16.55 14.21
C LEU A 61 -24.23 17.54 15.04
N ASN A 62 -25.42 17.91 14.57
CA ASN A 62 -26.34 18.82 15.30
C ASN A 62 -26.75 18.23 16.65
N LEU A 63 -26.98 16.92 16.69
CA LEU A 63 -27.29 16.21 17.93
C LEU A 63 -26.10 16.20 18.91
N PHE A 64 -24.86 16.15 18.41
CA PHE A 64 -23.67 16.29 19.25
C PHE A 64 -23.46 17.72 19.76
N TYR A 65 -23.82 18.76 18.99
CA TYR A 65 -23.84 20.13 19.49
C TYR A 65 -24.87 20.32 20.61
N LEU A 66 -26.06 19.74 20.46
CA LEU A 66 -27.05 19.71 21.53
C LEU A 66 -26.51 18.99 22.78
N ALA A 67 -25.93 17.80 22.63
CA ALA A 67 -25.34 17.05 23.73
C ALA A 67 -24.25 17.85 24.43
N ASN A 68 -23.38 18.50 23.66
CA ASN A 68 -22.33 19.37 24.17
C ASN A 68 -22.88 20.46 25.10
N ASP A 69 -23.89 21.20 24.67
CA ASP A 69 -24.42 22.32 25.45
C ASP A 69 -25.11 21.84 26.73
N VAL A 70 -25.86 20.73 26.63
CA VAL A 70 -26.55 20.14 27.77
C VAL A 70 -25.57 19.58 28.79
N ILE A 71 -24.53 18.85 28.36
CA ILE A 71 -23.51 18.28 29.24
C ILE A 71 -22.72 19.40 29.94
N GLN A 72 -22.26 20.41 29.18
CA GLN A 72 -21.50 21.51 29.75
C GLN A 72 -22.31 22.37 30.73
N TYR A 73 -23.59 22.61 30.44
CA TYR A 73 -24.47 23.31 31.37
C TYR A 73 -24.72 22.49 32.63
N SER A 74 -24.98 21.19 32.47
CA SER A 74 -25.22 20.28 33.58
C SER A 74 -24.00 20.15 34.50
N LYS A 75 -22.78 20.13 33.94
CA LYS A 75 -21.53 20.15 34.71
C LYS A 75 -21.38 21.44 35.52
N ARG A 76 -21.62 22.61 34.90
CA ARG A 76 -21.55 23.92 35.59
C ARG A 76 -22.53 24.03 36.76
N LYS A 77 -23.67 23.36 36.68
CA LYS A 77 -24.71 23.35 37.72
C LYS A 77 -24.67 22.11 38.63
N GLN A 78 -23.71 21.20 38.42
CA GLN A 78 -23.54 19.94 39.18
C GLN A 78 -24.81 19.07 39.19
N TYR A 79 -25.45 18.88 38.03
CA TYR A 79 -26.59 17.97 37.88
C TYR A 79 -26.13 16.54 37.55
N GLU A 80 -26.82 15.52 38.09
CA GLU A 80 -26.65 14.08 37.77
C GLU A 80 -26.85 13.75 36.27
N PHE A 81 -27.35 14.73 35.53
CA PHE A 81 -27.52 14.67 34.08
C PHE A 81 -26.24 14.26 33.36
N VAL A 82 -25.06 14.69 33.82
CA VAL A 82 -23.74 14.42 33.20
C VAL A 82 -23.39 12.93 33.19
N ASP A 83 -23.66 12.22 34.28
CA ASP A 83 -23.29 10.80 34.42
C ASP A 83 -24.11 9.91 33.50
N SER A 84 -25.35 10.32 33.21
CA SER A 84 -26.24 9.58 32.31
C SER A 84 -25.77 9.58 30.86
N TRP A 85 -24.93 10.53 30.46
CA TRP A 85 -24.37 10.60 29.11
C TRP A 85 -23.22 9.62 28.90
N GLY A 86 -22.50 9.17 29.94
CA GLY A 86 -21.27 8.41 29.79
C GLY A 86 -21.40 7.18 28.88
N THR A 87 -22.27 6.23 29.24
CA THR A 87 -22.52 5.01 28.45
C THR A 87 -23.15 5.31 27.09
N ALA A 88 -23.95 6.37 26.98
CA ALA A 88 -24.58 6.76 25.73
C ALA A 88 -23.59 7.38 24.74
N LEU A 89 -22.63 8.17 25.23
CA LEU A 89 -21.54 8.76 24.45
C LEU A 89 -20.61 7.70 23.89
N GLN A 90 -20.24 6.67 24.67
CA GLN A 90 -19.43 5.56 24.15
C GLN A 90 -20.11 4.87 22.94
N LYS A 91 -21.44 4.63 23.03
CA LYS A 91 -22.23 4.06 21.92
C LYS A 91 -22.36 5.03 20.74
N ALA A 92 -22.65 6.30 21.02
CA ALA A 92 -22.85 7.34 20.01
C ALA A 92 -21.58 7.65 19.21
N THR A 93 -20.43 7.62 19.86
CA THR A 93 -19.11 7.90 19.29
C THR A 93 -18.78 6.97 18.13
N THR A 94 -19.22 5.70 18.19
CA THR A 94 -19.06 4.74 17.08
C THR A 94 -19.90 5.08 15.83
N LEU A 95 -20.92 5.92 15.97
CA LEU A 95 -21.84 6.32 14.89
C LEU A 95 -21.38 7.59 14.14
N VAL A 96 -20.30 8.23 14.58
CA VAL A 96 -19.79 9.51 14.01
C VAL A 96 -18.33 9.41 13.54
N ARG A 97 -17.93 8.23 13.04
CA ARG A 97 -16.59 7.95 12.49
C ARG A 97 -16.32 8.54 11.10
N ASP A 98 -17.35 9.10 10.46
CA ASP A 98 -17.25 9.67 9.12
C ASP A 98 -16.33 10.91 9.11
N ASP A 99 -15.37 10.95 8.19
CA ASP A 99 -14.35 12.00 8.10
C ASP A 99 -14.94 13.41 7.95
N LYS A 100 -16.17 13.54 7.42
CA LYS A 100 -16.86 14.83 7.28
C LYS A 100 -17.20 15.48 8.64
N VAL A 101 -17.50 14.67 9.66
CA VAL A 101 -17.93 15.16 10.98
C VAL A 101 -16.92 14.85 12.09
N LYS A 102 -16.06 13.85 11.89
CA LYS A 102 -15.04 13.37 12.83
C LYS A 102 -14.23 14.49 13.48
N HIS A 103 -13.64 15.39 12.69
CA HIS A 103 -12.82 16.48 13.22
C HIS A 103 -13.61 17.43 14.13
N LYS A 104 -14.88 17.68 13.81
CA LYS A 104 -15.77 18.53 14.61
C LYS A 104 -16.16 17.86 15.94
N ILE A 105 -16.36 16.54 15.94
CA ILE A 105 -16.64 15.78 17.17
C ILE A 105 -15.41 15.68 18.06
N VAL A 106 -14.23 15.40 17.51
CA VAL A 106 -12.97 15.38 18.28
C VAL A 106 -12.71 16.74 18.93
N ARG A 107 -13.02 17.85 18.24
CA ARG A 107 -12.96 19.19 18.83
C ARG A 107 -13.87 19.35 20.05
N ILE A 108 -15.07 18.77 20.05
CA ILE A 108 -15.98 18.78 21.21
C ILE A 108 -15.35 18.03 22.40
N PHE A 109 -14.74 16.87 22.15
CA PHE A 109 -14.09 16.08 23.21
C PHE A 109 -12.89 16.80 23.83
N ASN A 110 -12.07 17.46 23.00
CA ASN A 110 -10.97 18.28 23.50
C ASN A 110 -11.46 19.44 24.38
N ILE A 111 -12.61 20.05 24.03
CA ILE A 111 -13.25 21.09 24.86
C ILE A 111 -13.69 20.50 26.21
N TRP A 112 -14.23 19.28 26.23
CA TRP A 112 -14.62 18.60 27.48
C TRP A 112 -13.40 18.27 28.35
N GLN A 113 -12.28 17.86 27.76
CA GLN A 113 -11.02 17.64 28.48
C GLN A 113 -10.51 18.94 29.10
N GLN A 114 -10.37 20.00 28.31
CA GLN A 114 -9.89 21.31 28.77
C GLN A 114 -10.75 21.90 29.90
N ARG A 115 -12.06 21.62 29.90
CA ARG A 115 -13.01 22.11 30.89
C ARG A 115 -13.24 21.15 32.06
N GLY A 116 -12.52 20.03 32.13
CA GLY A 116 -12.66 19.04 33.20
C GLY A 116 -14.08 18.46 33.31
N VAL A 117 -14.80 18.36 32.19
CA VAL A 117 -16.17 17.81 32.17
C VAL A 117 -16.11 16.31 32.43
N TYR A 118 -15.22 15.62 31.72
CA TYR A 118 -14.86 14.21 31.90
C TYR A 118 -13.34 14.09 32.14
N ASN A 119 -12.90 12.99 32.73
CA ASN A 119 -11.47 12.72 32.96
C ASN A 119 -10.73 12.41 31.65
N GLU A 120 -9.42 12.56 31.67
CA GLU A 120 -8.57 12.37 30.48
C GLU A 120 -8.64 10.94 29.94
N GLU A 121 -8.76 9.95 30.83
CA GLU A 121 -8.91 8.54 30.46
C GLU A 121 -10.18 8.31 29.63
N PHE A 122 -11.33 8.81 30.08
CA PHE A 122 -12.60 8.66 29.35
C PHE A 122 -12.58 9.42 28.01
N ILE A 123 -11.97 10.60 27.95
CA ILE A 123 -11.83 11.34 26.70
C ILE A 123 -10.89 10.61 25.74
N SER A 124 -9.78 10.05 26.24
CA SER A 124 -8.87 9.22 25.46
C SER A 124 -9.60 8.00 24.88
N ASP A 125 -10.44 7.32 25.67
CA ASP A 125 -11.28 6.22 25.21
C ASP A 125 -12.25 6.64 24.10
N LEU A 126 -12.92 7.79 24.24
CA LEU A 126 -13.84 8.30 23.22
C LEU A 126 -13.09 8.69 21.93
N CYS A 127 -11.96 9.39 22.03
CA CYS A 127 -11.10 9.70 20.89
C CYS A 127 -10.56 8.42 20.23
N GLY A 128 -10.24 7.42 21.04
CA GLY A 128 -9.95 6.05 20.63
C GLY A 128 -11.10 5.47 19.83
N LEU A 129 -12.33 5.46 20.33
CA LEU A 129 -13.50 4.89 19.64
C LEU A 129 -13.83 5.55 18.29
N ILE A 130 -13.49 6.82 18.09
CA ILE A 130 -13.59 7.53 16.80
C ILE A 130 -12.44 7.16 15.86
N SER A 131 -11.24 6.99 16.41
CA SER A 131 -10.01 6.72 15.65
C SER A 131 -9.81 5.22 15.38
N VAL A 132 -10.48 4.36 16.15
CA VAL A 132 -10.54 2.91 16.00
C VAL A 132 -11.34 2.61 14.74
N VAL A 133 -10.59 2.40 13.65
CA VAL A 133 -10.96 1.43 12.61
C VAL A 133 -11.28 0.13 13.36
N PRO A 134 -12.46 -0.51 13.16
CA PRO A 134 -12.89 -1.62 14.00
C PRO A 134 -11.81 -2.70 14.05
N THR A 135 -11.14 -2.80 15.20
CA THR A 135 -10.12 -3.80 15.47
C THR A 135 -10.83 -5.06 15.92
N ALA A 136 -10.72 -6.10 15.08
CA ALA A 136 -10.90 -7.46 15.53
C ALA A 136 -9.90 -7.75 16.67
N SER A 137 -10.30 -8.65 17.56
CA SER A 137 -9.51 -9.20 18.67
C SER A 137 -8.02 -9.33 18.36
N LYS A 138 -7.19 -8.88 19.32
CA LYS A 138 -5.73 -9.09 19.41
C LYS A 138 -5.35 -10.48 18.87
N ASN A 139 -4.92 -10.54 17.61
CA ASN A 139 -4.09 -11.60 17.02
C ASN A 139 -3.74 -11.39 15.54
N ASP A 140 -4.31 -10.42 14.81
CA ASP A 140 -3.94 -10.22 13.40
C ASP A 140 -3.52 -8.77 13.16
N GLU A 141 -2.28 -8.59 12.68
CA GLU A 141 -1.82 -7.38 11.98
C GLU A 141 -2.79 -7.02 10.84
N PRO A 142 -2.82 -5.77 10.35
CA PRO A 142 -3.59 -5.43 9.16
C PRO A 142 -2.98 -6.14 7.96
N HIS A 143 -3.44 -7.37 7.71
CA HIS A 143 -3.14 -8.06 6.47
C HIS A 143 -3.71 -7.22 5.34
N GLU A 144 -2.80 -6.76 4.48
CA GLU A 144 -3.08 -6.43 3.09
C GLU A 144 -4.12 -7.41 2.53
N PHE A 145 -5.07 -6.95 1.71
CA PHE A 145 -6.12 -7.81 1.18
C PHE A 145 -5.50 -9.04 0.50
N GLN A 146 -5.63 -10.20 1.15
CA GLN A 146 -5.09 -11.46 0.65
C GLN A 146 -6.25 -12.34 0.16
N ALA A 147 -6.34 -12.53 -1.16
CA ALA A 147 -7.34 -13.41 -1.76
C ALA A 147 -7.30 -14.82 -1.14
N ASN A 148 -6.10 -15.32 -0.82
CA ASN A 148 -5.90 -16.62 -0.16
C ASN A 148 -6.54 -16.70 1.22
N TYR A 149 -6.53 -15.61 2.00
CA TYR A 149 -7.19 -15.56 3.30
C TYR A 149 -8.71 -15.68 3.16
N VAL A 150 -9.30 -14.98 2.17
CA VAL A 150 -10.73 -15.09 1.85
C VAL A 150 -11.09 -16.52 1.44
N VAL A 151 -10.33 -17.11 0.52
CA VAL A 151 -10.53 -18.48 0.04
C VAL A 151 -10.43 -19.49 1.19
N ASN A 152 -9.45 -19.33 2.08
CA ASN A 152 -9.29 -20.21 3.25
C ASN A 152 -10.48 -20.09 4.22
N LYS A 153 -11.02 -18.89 4.44
CA LYS A 153 -12.21 -18.69 5.28
C LYS A 153 -13.47 -19.28 4.64
N ILE A 154 -13.64 -19.17 3.33
CA ILE A 154 -14.74 -19.82 2.59
C ILE A 154 -14.64 -21.34 2.73
N LYS A 155 -13.45 -21.92 2.50
CA LYS A 155 -13.21 -23.37 2.65
C LYS A 155 -13.47 -23.85 4.08
N GLN A 156 -13.06 -23.07 5.08
CA GLN A 156 -13.33 -23.38 6.49
C GLN A 156 -14.83 -23.41 6.80
N CYS A 157 -15.60 -22.44 6.28
CA CYS A 157 -17.04 -22.44 6.51
C CYS A 157 -17.75 -23.57 5.75
N SER A 158 -17.31 -23.91 4.52
CA SER A 158 -17.83 -25.07 3.79
C SER A 158 -17.54 -26.39 4.52
N LYS A 159 -16.37 -26.53 5.16
CA LYS A 159 -16.07 -27.71 5.99
C LYS A 159 -17.02 -27.82 7.19
N LEU A 160 -17.28 -26.71 7.87
CA LEU A 160 -18.19 -26.68 9.03
C LEU A 160 -19.65 -26.93 8.63
N GLU A 161 -20.08 -26.42 7.48
CA GLU A 161 -21.39 -26.71 6.88
C GLU A 161 -21.55 -28.22 6.64
N ASN A 162 -20.56 -28.88 6.02
CA ASN A 162 -20.57 -30.32 5.82
C ASN A 162 -20.61 -31.10 7.15
N GLU A 163 -19.94 -30.62 8.19
CA GLU A 163 -19.97 -31.24 9.53
C GLU A 163 -21.37 -31.09 10.17
N THR A 164 -21.98 -29.90 10.07
CA THR A 164 -23.35 -29.65 10.55
C THR A 164 -24.35 -30.53 9.82
N ASP A 165 -24.24 -30.66 8.50
CA ASP A 165 -25.12 -31.51 7.68
C ASP A 165 -24.98 -32.98 8.03
N LEU A 166 -23.75 -33.45 8.28
CA LEU A 166 -23.50 -34.82 8.73
C LEU A 166 -24.16 -35.07 10.10
N LYS A 167 -24.02 -34.14 11.06
CA LYS A 167 -24.66 -34.29 12.38
C LYS A 167 -26.17 -34.19 12.32
N LEU A 168 -26.72 -33.37 11.41
CA LEU A 168 -28.16 -33.32 11.15
C LEU A 168 -28.67 -34.65 10.56
N LYS A 169 -27.89 -35.26 9.65
CA LYS A 169 -28.21 -36.57 9.08
C LYS A 169 -28.19 -37.66 10.16
N VAL A 170 -27.16 -37.71 10.99
CA VAL A 170 -27.08 -38.64 12.13
C VAL A 170 -28.26 -38.46 13.09
N LEU A 171 -28.64 -37.21 13.39
CA LEU A 171 -29.79 -36.89 14.24
C LEU A 171 -31.11 -37.40 13.63
N LYS A 172 -31.29 -37.28 12.31
CA LYS A 172 -32.48 -37.77 11.59
C LYS A 172 -32.53 -39.30 11.52
N GLU A 173 -31.39 -39.96 11.34
CA GLU A 173 -31.28 -41.43 11.28
C GLU A 173 -31.49 -42.08 12.64
N HIS A 174 -31.01 -41.44 13.71
CA HIS A 174 -31.21 -41.86 15.11
C HIS A 174 -32.42 -41.20 15.74
N ASN A 175 -33.31 -40.59 14.94
CA ASN A 175 -34.57 -40.09 15.45
C ASN A 175 -35.32 -41.28 16.05
N PRO A 176 -35.57 -41.32 17.36
CA PRO A 176 -36.30 -42.43 17.93
C PRO A 176 -37.61 -42.56 17.18
N LYS A 177 -38.00 -43.79 16.81
CA LYS A 177 -39.35 -44.11 16.33
C LYS A 177 -40.40 -43.91 17.44
N ILE A 178 -40.14 -43.02 18.39
CA ILE A 178 -41.14 -42.43 19.25
C ILE A 178 -41.99 -41.56 18.32
N GLN A 179 -42.95 -42.20 17.66
CA GLN A 179 -44.15 -41.50 17.22
C GLN A 179 -44.67 -40.77 18.45
N LEU A 180 -44.67 -39.44 18.37
CA LEU A 180 -45.10 -38.48 19.39
C LEU A 180 -46.61 -38.57 19.70
N GLU A 181 -47.20 -39.76 19.65
CA GLU A 181 -48.46 -40.03 20.30
C GLU A 181 -48.15 -40.28 21.78
N THR A 182 -48.28 -39.22 22.57
CA THR A 182 -48.06 -39.20 24.03
C THR A 182 -48.78 -40.34 24.74
N GLU A 183 -49.92 -40.78 24.21
CA GLU A 183 -50.70 -41.91 24.74
C GLU A 183 -49.99 -43.26 24.60
N THR A 184 -49.37 -43.53 23.44
CA THR A 184 -48.68 -44.80 23.15
C THR A 184 -47.38 -44.94 23.97
N LEU A 185 -46.67 -43.82 24.16
CA LEU A 185 -45.48 -43.77 25.02
C LEU A 185 -45.83 -44.07 26.49
N CYS A 186 -46.91 -43.47 27.01
CA CYS A 186 -47.37 -43.68 28.39
C CYS A 186 -47.80 -45.12 28.67
N ILE A 187 -48.29 -45.85 27.66
CA ILE A 187 -48.68 -47.26 27.79
C ILE A 187 -47.44 -48.15 27.85
N SER A 188 -46.39 -47.87 27.05
CA SER A 188 -45.15 -48.67 27.01
C SER A 188 -44.30 -48.54 28.28
N LEU A 189 -44.37 -47.40 28.98
CA LEU A 189 -43.59 -47.10 30.19
C LEU A 189 -44.13 -47.77 31.48
N LYS A 190 -45.17 -48.63 31.37
CA LYS A 190 -45.70 -49.39 32.51
C LYS A 190 -44.83 -50.60 32.88
N ASP A 191 -44.01 -51.10 31.96
CA ASP A 191 -43.05 -52.17 32.22
C ASP A 191 -41.69 -51.58 32.61
N ARG A 192 -41.21 -51.95 33.80
CA ARG A 192 -39.99 -51.40 34.40
C ARG A 192 -38.73 -51.75 33.59
N ALA A 193 -38.73 -52.85 32.84
CA ALA A 193 -37.61 -53.21 31.96
C ALA A 193 -37.55 -52.34 30.70
N HIS A 194 -38.70 -51.85 30.22
CA HIS A 194 -38.81 -51.03 29.03
C HIS A 194 -38.45 -49.56 29.28
N VAL A 195 -38.56 -49.11 30.54
CA VAL A 195 -38.20 -47.74 30.96
C VAL A 195 -36.69 -47.50 30.81
N ASP A 196 -35.84 -48.43 31.27
CA ASP A 196 -34.38 -48.29 31.22
C ASP A 196 -33.84 -48.26 29.78
N ASP A 197 -34.49 -48.97 28.85
CA ASP A 197 -34.12 -48.99 27.43
C ASP A 197 -34.54 -47.70 26.71
N VAL A 198 -35.74 -47.18 27.00
CA VAL A 198 -36.21 -45.90 26.48
C VAL A 198 -35.39 -44.72 27.02
N GLU A 199 -34.97 -44.79 28.29
CA GLU A 199 -34.09 -43.78 28.90
C GLU A 199 -32.74 -43.73 28.17
N LYS A 200 -32.11 -44.89 27.90
CA LYS A 200 -30.86 -44.95 27.13
C LYS A 200 -31.01 -44.44 25.69
N GLU A 201 -32.11 -44.77 25.02
CA GLU A 201 -32.39 -44.25 23.67
C GLU A 201 -32.54 -42.72 23.66
N LEU A 202 -33.24 -42.17 24.65
CA LEU A 202 -33.38 -40.72 24.84
C LEU A 202 -32.05 -40.05 25.14
N GLU A 203 -31.21 -40.62 26.00
CA GLU A 203 -29.87 -40.10 26.30
C GLU A 203 -28.98 -40.05 25.04
N VAL A 204 -29.01 -41.09 24.21
CA VAL A 204 -28.28 -41.12 22.93
C VAL A 204 -28.80 -40.04 21.97
N TYR A 205 -30.12 -39.86 21.89
CA TYR A 205 -30.72 -38.82 21.06
C TYR A 205 -30.36 -37.41 21.54
N VAL A 206 -30.42 -37.14 22.85
CA VAL A 206 -30.01 -35.87 23.45
C VAL A 206 -28.54 -35.58 23.12
N LYS A 207 -27.65 -36.57 23.22
CA LYS A 207 -26.24 -36.42 22.87
C LYS A 207 -26.03 -36.06 21.38
N HIS A 208 -26.79 -36.67 20.47
CA HIS A 208 -26.75 -36.30 19.05
C HIS A 208 -27.28 -34.87 18.82
N LEU A 209 -28.33 -34.46 19.53
CA LEU A 209 -28.92 -33.14 19.44
C LEU A 209 -27.96 -32.05 19.96
N GLU A 210 -27.30 -32.28 21.09
CA GLU A 210 -26.24 -31.41 21.61
C GLU A 210 -25.06 -31.30 20.63
N GLY A 211 -24.65 -32.42 20.03
CA GLY A 211 -23.61 -32.47 19.01
C GLY A 211 -23.95 -31.61 17.78
N TYR A 212 -25.20 -31.67 17.30
CA TYR A 212 -25.70 -30.85 16.21
C TYR A 212 -25.74 -29.36 16.58
N ILE A 213 -26.27 -29.01 17.76
CA ILE A 213 -26.32 -27.62 18.24
C ILE A 213 -24.90 -27.01 18.33
N ASN A 214 -23.93 -27.78 18.80
CA ASN A 214 -22.55 -27.30 18.91
C ASN A 214 -21.88 -27.09 17.54
N ALA A 215 -22.11 -27.98 16.56
CA ALA A 215 -21.66 -27.76 15.19
C ALA A 215 -22.32 -26.52 14.57
N LEU A 216 -23.63 -26.36 14.74
CA LEU A 216 -24.38 -25.22 14.23
C LEU A 216 -23.90 -23.88 14.84
N LYS A 217 -23.58 -23.85 16.13
CA LYS A 217 -22.97 -22.68 16.78
C LYS A 217 -21.59 -22.34 16.18
N ALA A 218 -20.75 -23.35 15.95
CA ALA A 218 -19.42 -23.15 15.35
C ALA A 218 -19.53 -22.64 13.90
N GLU A 219 -20.48 -23.18 13.13
CA GLU A 219 -20.75 -22.76 11.77
C GLU A 219 -21.27 -21.32 11.70
N ILE A 220 -22.24 -20.94 12.54
CA ILE A 220 -22.74 -19.55 12.63
C ILE A 220 -21.59 -18.59 12.92
N LYS A 221 -20.72 -18.94 13.87
CA LYS A 221 -19.54 -18.12 14.20
C LYS A 221 -18.62 -17.97 12.98
N CYS A 222 -18.35 -19.05 12.24
CA CYS A 222 -17.58 -19.00 10.99
C CYS A 222 -18.24 -18.10 9.94
N ARG A 223 -19.54 -18.30 9.68
CA ARG A 223 -20.31 -17.55 8.67
C ARG A 223 -20.29 -16.04 8.97
N ILE A 224 -20.42 -15.63 10.22
CA ILE A 224 -20.33 -14.21 10.62
C ILE A 224 -18.95 -13.64 10.26
N THR A 225 -17.87 -14.35 10.59
CA THR A 225 -16.51 -13.93 10.21
C THR A 225 -16.33 -13.90 8.69
N ASN A 226 -16.81 -14.91 7.96
CA ASN A 226 -16.72 -14.97 6.50
C ASN A 226 -17.46 -13.82 5.82
N ILE A 227 -18.66 -13.46 6.30
CA ILE A 227 -19.40 -12.29 5.81
C ILE A 227 -18.60 -11.00 6.02
N SER A 228 -17.93 -10.85 7.16
CA SER A 228 -17.07 -9.69 7.41
C SER A 228 -15.90 -9.61 6.42
N VAL A 229 -15.22 -10.74 6.19
CA VAL A 229 -14.10 -10.84 5.26
C VAL A 229 -14.54 -10.58 3.82
N LEU A 230 -15.69 -11.12 3.39
CA LEU A 230 -16.27 -10.85 2.08
C LEU A 230 -16.67 -9.39 1.88
N LYS A 231 -17.19 -8.72 2.92
CA LYS A 231 -17.48 -7.27 2.86
C LYS A 231 -16.20 -6.44 2.70
N GLN A 232 -15.13 -6.82 3.40
CA GLN A 232 -13.83 -6.17 3.24
C GLN A 232 -13.27 -6.37 1.83
N ALA A 233 -13.37 -7.60 1.30
CA ALA A 233 -13.00 -7.93 -0.08
C ALA A 233 -13.76 -7.08 -1.10
N ASN A 234 -15.08 -6.97 -0.95
CA ASN A 234 -15.91 -6.18 -1.85
C ASN A 234 -15.54 -4.69 -1.83
N ASN A 235 -15.31 -4.12 -0.64
CA ASN A 235 -14.88 -2.73 -0.51
C ASN A 235 -13.51 -2.48 -1.16
N HIS A 236 -12.60 -3.45 -1.08
CA HIS A 236 -11.30 -3.37 -1.73
C HIS A 236 -11.45 -3.40 -3.26
N LEU A 237 -12.20 -4.36 -3.81
CA LEU A 237 -12.49 -4.44 -5.24
C LEU A 237 -13.21 -3.19 -5.78
N ASP A 238 -14.13 -2.61 -5.00
CA ASP A 238 -14.81 -1.36 -5.35
C ASP A 238 -13.85 -0.16 -5.37
N LYS A 239 -12.85 -0.15 -4.49
CA LYS A 239 -11.79 0.88 -4.49
C LYS A 239 -10.91 0.75 -5.73
N ASP A 240 -10.42 -0.46 -6.01
CA ASP A 240 -9.59 -0.73 -7.19
C ASP A 240 -10.34 -0.38 -8.48
N LYS A 241 -11.63 -0.70 -8.56
CA LYS A 241 -12.49 -0.33 -9.70
C LYS A 241 -12.61 1.19 -9.89
N LYS A 242 -12.67 1.97 -8.81
CA LYS A 242 -12.68 3.44 -8.88
C LYS A 242 -11.35 3.96 -9.39
N ASP A 243 -10.24 3.41 -8.88
CA ASP A 243 -8.90 3.81 -9.27
C ASP A 243 -8.65 3.50 -10.76
N VAL A 244 -9.04 2.31 -11.22
CA VAL A 244 -9.02 1.95 -12.65
C VAL A 244 -9.86 2.91 -13.50
N LYS A 245 -11.04 3.33 -13.02
CA LYS A 245 -11.90 4.27 -13.74
C LYS A 245 -11.26 5.66 -13.86
N VAL A 246 -10.55 6.12 -12.83
CA VAL A 246 -9.79 7.37 -12.86
C VAL A 246 -8.67 7.29 -13.89
N VAL A 247 -7.90 6.19 -13.87
CA VAL A 247 -6.81 5.95 -14.83
C VAL A 247 -7.33 5.87 -16.27
N ALA A 248 -8.38 5.11 -16.52
CA ALA A 248 -9.00 5.00 -17.84
C ALA A 248 -9.48 6.36 -18.38
N ASN A 249 -10.06 7.20 -17.52
CA ASN A 249 -10.45 8.56 -17.89
C ASN A 249 -9.24 9.44 -18.22
N ALA A 250 -8.14 9.33 -17.47
CA ALA A 250 -6.91 10.08 -17.75
C ALA A 250 -6.32 9.72 -19.13
N TYR A 251 -6.24 8.43 -19.47
CA TYR A 251 -5.79 7.98 -20.79
C TYR A 251 -6.71 8.44 -21.91
N LYS A 252 -8.04 8.41 -21.69
CA LYS A 252 -9.00 8.94 -22.66
C LYS A 252 -8.78 10.43 -22.93
N VAL A 253 -8.54 11.23 -21.89
CA VAL A 253 -8.25 12.66 -22.03
C VAL A 253 -6.91 12.90 -22.73
N PHE A 254 -5.87 12.12 -22.39
CA PHE A 254 -4.58 12.20 -23.06
C PHE A 254 -4.67 11.87 -24.54
N GLY A 255 -5.33 10.76 -24.90
CA GLY A 255 -5.56 10.38 -26.30
C GLY A 255 -6.30 11.46 -27.09
N ASN A 256 -7.30 12.12 -26.48
CA ASN A 256 -7.98 13.25 -27.11
C ASN A 256 -7.05 14.44 -27.34
N LYS A 257 -6.13 14.73 -26.41
CA LYS A 257 -5.12 15.80 -26.57
C LYS A 257 -4.11 15.49 -27.67
N VAL A 258 -3.64 14.24 -27.75
CA VAL A 258 -2.71 13.80 -28.81
C VAL A 258 -3.37 13.92 -30.19
N LYS A 259 -4.62 13.47 -30.33
CA LYS A 259 -5.39 13.65 -31.58
C LYS A 259 -5.57 15.13 -31.95
N ALA A 260 -5.85 15.98 -30.96
CA ALA A 260 -5.97 17.42 -31.19
C ALA A 260 -4.63 18.06 -31.61
N PHE A 261 -3.51 17.61 -31.03
CA PHE A 261 -2.17 18.05 -31.41
C PHE A 261 -1.81 17.59 -32.83
N GLN A 262 -2.07 16.33 -33.17
CA GLN A 262 -1.85 15.79 -34.51
C GLN A 262 -2.64 16.59 -35.56
N ARG A 263 -3.91 16.91 -35.30
CA ARG A 263 -4.70 17.76 -36.20
C ARG A 263 -4.07 19.15 -36.41
N LYS A 264 -3.61 19.78 -35.33
CA LYS A 264 -2.91 21.08 -35.42
C LYS A 264 -1.59 20.98 -36.18
N LEU A 265 -0.85 19.88 -36.00
CA LEU A 265 0.40 19.65 -36.71
C LEU A 265 0.16 19.48 -38.21
N GLU A 266 -0.90 18.76 -38.61
CA GLU A 266 -1.28 18.61 -40.02
C GLU A 266 -1.75 19.95 -40.64
N GLU A 267 -2.50 20.76 -39.89
CA GLU A 267 -2.87 22.13 -40.30
C GLU A 267 -1.64 23.03 -40.51
N HIS A 268 -0.60 22.89 -39.70
CA HIS A 268 0.64 23.68 -39.82
C HIS A 268 1.65 23.11 -40.81
N LYS A 269 1.53 21.83 -41.20
CA LYS A 269 2.44 21.21 -42.17
C LYS A 269 2.33 21.84 -43.56
N SER A 270 1.16 22.36 -43.94
CA SER A 270 0.97 23.07 -45.22
C SER A 270 1.55 24.49 -45.25
N THR A 271 2.00 25.03 -44.10
CA THR A 271 2.59 26.38 -43.99
C THR A 271 4.10 26.39 -43.79
N LEU A 272 4.73 25.22 -43.62
CA LEU A 272 6.18 25.11 -43.48
C LEU A 272 6.84 24.95 -44.85
N THR A 273 7.55 25.97 -45.31
CA THR A 273 8.42 25.92 -46.49
C THR A 273 9.64 25.03 -46.21
N SER A 274 9.99 24.17 -47.17
CA SER A 274 11.14 23.27 -47.09
C SER A 274 12.43 24.05 -46.79
N PRO A 275 13.39 23.51 -46.01
CA PRO A 275 14.68 24.17 -45.81
C PRO A 275 15.38 24.35 -47.15
N VAL A 276 16.01 25.50 -47.34
CA VAL A 276 16.88 25.78 -48.49
C VAL A 276 18.01 24.73 -48.48
N PRO A 277 18.26 24.01 -49.60
CA PRO A 277 19.34 23.04 -49.65
C PRO A 277 20.68 23.75 -49.41
N SER A 278 21.58 23.08 -48.70
CA SER A 278 22.92 23.59 -48.37
C SER A 278 23.67 24.06 -49.63
N PRO A 279 24.47 25.14 -49.55
CA PRO A 279 25.20 25.64 -50.71
C PRO A 279 26.21 24.61 -51.23
N ASP A 280 26.43 24.62 -52.54
CA ASP A 280 27.43 23.81 -53.24
C ASP A 280 28.83 23.98 -52.61
N ILE A 281 29.59 22.89 -52.52
CA ILE A 281 30.94 22.82 -51.96
C ILE A 281 31.96 23.71 -52.70
N ASN A 282 31.59 24.25 -53.87
CA ASN A 282 32.40 25.20 -54.65
C ASN A 282 32.03 26.68 -54.44
N ALA A 283 31.14 27.02 -53.49
CA ALA A 283 30.83 28.41 -53.20
C ALA A 283 32.05 29.11 -52.57
N PRO A 284 32.57 30.20 -53.16
CA PRO A 284 33.75 30.88 -52.64
C PRO A 284 33.46 31.48 -51.26
N SER A 285 34.41 31.32 -50.33
CA SER A 285 34.31 31.88 -48.98
C SER A 285 34.21 33.41 -49.03
N PRO A 286 33.32 34.04 -48.24
CA PRO A 286 33.21 35.49 -48.23
C PRO A 286 34.45 36.12 -47.58
N SER A 287 35.03 37.11 -48.27
CA SER A 287 36.13 37.93 -47.77
C SER A 287 35.71 38.76 -46.54
N PRO A 288 36.65 39.09 -45.63
CA PRO A 288 36.35 39.98 -44.51
C PRO A 288 36.37 41.43 -44.99
N ASP A 289 35.21 42.09 -44.91
CA ASP A 289 35.00 43.51 -44.64
C ASP A 289 33.76 44.01 -45.40
N CYS A 290 32.68 44.20 -44.65
CA CYS A 290 31.71 45.28 -44.84
C CYS A 290 31.03 45.48 -43.48
N ASP A 291 31.28 46.65 -42.88
CA ASP A 291 30.59 47.16 -41.70
C ASP A 291 29.07 47.04 -41.88
N ILE A 292 28.43 46.31 -40.97
CA ILE A 292 26.97 46.31 -40.84
C ILE A 292 26.64 47.31 -39.73
N ASP A 293 26.10 48.47 -40.13
CA ASP A 293 25.48 49.42 -39.22
C ASP A 293 24.28 48.77 -38.51
N LEU A 294 24.34 48.70 -37.19
CA LEU A 294 23.22 48.29 -36.34
C LEU A 294 22.24 49.47 -36.16
N PRO A 295 20.92 49.27 -36.31
CA PRO A 295 19.95 50.33 -36.04
C PRO A 295 19.77 50.56 -34.53
N ASP A 296 19.54 51.83 -34.20
CA ASP A 296 19.50 52.46 -32.88
C ASP A 296 18.33 51.99 -31.98
N ASP A 297 18.56 51.96 -30.66
CA ASP A 297 17.78 51.29 -29.61
C ASP A 297 16.52 52.08 -29.13
N ASN A 298 15.98 52.99 -29.95
CA ASN A 298 15.01 54.00 -29.47
C ASN A 298 13.60 54.03 -30.09
N GLU A 299 13.18 53.02 -30.86
CA GLU A 299 11.78 52.89 -31.26
C GLU A 299 11.25 51.49 -30.99
N ILE A 300 10.68 51.27 -29.80
CA ILE A 300 9.42 50.53 -29.50
C ILE A 300 9.16 50.72 -28.00
N LYS A 301 8.77 51.95 -27.62
CA LYS A 301 8.02 52.22 -26.39
C LYS A 301 6.72 52.87 -26.80
N THR A 302 5.71 52.06 -27.12
CA THR A 302 4.29 52.27 -26.80
C THR A 302 3.41 51.32 -27.61
N LYS A 303 3.12 50.16 -27.02
CA LYS A 303 1.78 49.54 -26.99
C LYS A 303 1.85 48.29 -26.11
N ASN A 304 1.71 48.53 -24.81
CA ASN A 304 1.36 47.49 -23.84
C ASN A 304 -0.07 47.02 -24.12
N THR A 305 -0.24 45.72 -24.38
CA THR A 305 -1.43 45.00 -23.90
C THR A 305 -1.00 43.60 -23.51
N LEU A 306 -1.18 43.31 -22.21
CA LEU A 306 -0.81 42.10 -21.50
C LEU A 306 -1.41 40.84 -22.11
N VAL A 307 -0.58 39.82 -22.38
CA VAL A 307 -0.82 38.42 -21.97
C VAL A 307 0.55 37.76 -21.72
N ASP A 308 0.88 37.53 -20.45
CA ASP A 308 2.01 36.70 -20.03
C ASP A 308 1.81 35.25 -20.51
N TYR A 309 2.68 34.78 -21.40
CA TYR A 309 2.84 33.37 -21.73
C TYR A 309 4.29 32.97 -21.48
N ASN A 310 4.55 32.37 -20.32
CA ASN A 310 5.83 31.78 -19.96
C ASN A 310 5.67 30.25 -19.96
N PRO A 311 6.04 29.52 -21.03
CA PRO A 311 6.08 28.07 -20.96
C PRO A 311 7.43 27.64 -20.38
N ARG A 312 7.58 27.77 -19.05
CA ARG A 312 8.46 26.87 -18.29
C ARG A 312 7.73 25.54 -18.10
N THR A 313 7.83 24.67 -19.09
CA THR A 313 7.47 23.25 -18.97
C THR A 313 8.68 22.41 -19.32
N THR A 314 9.50 22.21 -18.30
CA THR A 314 10.43 21.08 -18.20
C THR A 314 9.68 19.79 -18.53
N PHE A 315 10.14 19.12 -19.58
CA PHE A 315 9.73 17.76 -19.94
C PHE A 315 9.85 16.85 -18.72
N THR A 316 8.71 16.51 -18.12
CA THR A 316 8.63 15.46 -17.10
C THR A 316 8.01 14.26 -17.80
N ALA A 317 8.85 13.35 -18.28
CA ALA A 317 8.42 12.05 -18.78
C ALA A 317 7.74 11.29 -17.63
N GLY A 318 6.41 11.20 -17.70
CA GLY A 318 5.57 10.49 -16.73
C GLY A 318 5.74 8.99 -16.89
N TYR A 319 6.39 8.36 -15.91
CA TYR A 319 6.50 6.92 -15.80
C TYR A 319 5.21 6.32 -15.24
N TYR A 320 4.79 5.25 -15.92
CA TYR A 320 3.64 4.40 -15.67
C TYR A 320 3.78 3.62 -14.35
N ASN A 321 2.66 3.38 -13.66
CA ASN A 321 2.56 2.32 -12.64
C ASN A 321 2.00 1.03 -13.29
N PRO A 322 2.53 -0.16 -12.96
CA PRO A 322 2.15 -1.44 -13.56
C PRO A 322 0.80 -1.99 -13.05
N VAL A 323 0.16 -2.82 -13.87
CA VAL A 323 -1.11 -3.54 -13.65
C VAL A 323 -0.81 -4.96 -13.13
N PRO A 324 -1.53 -5.53 -12.14
CA PRO A 324 -1.33 -6.92 -11.72
C PRO A 324 -1.94 -7.91 -12.76
N PRO A 325 -1.36 -9.12 -12.93
CA PRO A 325 -1.84 -10.10 -13.90
C PRO A 325 -3.20 -10.72 -13.51
N PRO A 326 -4.00 -11.21 -14.48
CA PRO A 326 -5.25 -11.90 -14.20
C PRO A 326 -4.98 -13.29 -13.63
N THR A 327 -5.57 -13.58 -12.47
CA THR A 327 -5.62 -14.90 -11.85
C THR A 327 -6.41 -15.87 -12.72
N THR A 328 -5.73 -16.89 -13.24
CA THR A 328 -6.34 -18.18 -13.58
C THR A 328 -5.50 -19.29 -12.95
N GLU A 329 -6.20 -20.32 -12.50
CA GLU A 329 -5.79 -21.34 -11.54
C GLU A 329 -4.51 -22.09 -11.94
N ALA A 330 -3.41 -21.90 -11.20
CA ALA A 330 -2.38 -22.91 -10.95
C ALA A 330 -1.34 -22.38 -9.93
N GLY A 331 -1.30 -22.99 -8.73
CA GLY A 331 -0.11 -23.06 -7.87
C GLY A 331 0.32 -21.77 -7.16
N ASN A 332 0.48 -21.85 -5.84
CA ASN A 332 1.14 -20.83 -5.03
C ASN A 332 2.53 -20.48 -5.59
N PHE A 333 2.75 -19.24 -6.04
CA PHE A 333 4.07 -18.67 -6.22
C PHE A 333 4.13 -17.31 -5.53
N VAL A 334 4.94 -17.24 -4.47
CA VAL A 334 5.30 -15.99 -3.78
C VAL A 334 6.34 -15.30 -4.64
N THR A 335 6.00 -14.18 -5.26
CA THR A 335 6.98 -13.35 -5.99
C THR A 335 7.78 -12.53 -4.98
N ASN A 336 8.90 -13.08 -4.50
CA ASN A 336 9.90 -12.31 -3.77
C ASN A 336 10.65 -11.39 -4.75
N GLY A 337 10.21 -10.14 -4.88
CA GLY A 337 11.10 -9.02 -5.21
C GLY A 337 11.55 -8.83 -6.67
N TYR A 338 10.91 -9.44 -7.66
CA TYR A 338 11.28 -9.22 -9.06
C TYR A 338 10.71 -7.90 -9.62
N THR A 339 11.59 -6.99 -10.08
CA THR A 339 11.21 -5.94 -11.03
C THR A 339 11.23 -6.51 -12.45
N SER A 340 10.31 -7.42 -12.75
CA SER A 340 9.99 -7.79 -14.13
C SER A 340 8.76 -7.00 -14.57
N PHE A 341 8.93 -6.07 -15.50
CA PHE A 341 7.81 -5.37 -16.14
C PHE A 341 7.08 -6.41 -17.01
N ILE A 342 5.89 -6.84 -16.60
CA ILE A 342 4.98 -7.62 -17.44
C ILE A 342 4.16 -6.62 -18.25
N GLY A 343 4.34 -6.66 -19.57
CA GLY A 343 3.86 -5.65 -20.51
C GLY A 343 2.35 -5.36 -20.49
N SER A 344 2.04 -4.14 -20.89
CA SER A 344 0.70 -3.59 -21.13
C SER A 344 -0.11 -4.42 -22.14
N ASN A 345 -1.39 -4.64 -21.85
CA ASN A 345 -2.34 -5.19 -22.83
C ASN A 345 -2.60 -4.16 -23.94
N PHE A 346 -1.92 -4.32 -25.06
CA PHE A 346 -2.32 -3.68 -26.32
C PHE A 346 -3.50 -4.48 -26.87
N ASN A 347 -4.72 -3.98 -26.67
CA ASN A 347 -5.89 -4.50 -27.36
C ASN A 347 -5.91 -3.91 -28.77
N VAL A 348 -5.12 -4.51 -29.65
CA VAL A 348 -5.22 -4.38 -31.10
C VAL A 348 -5.90 -5.66 -31.55
N GLU A 349 -6.92 -5.60 -32.41
CA GLU A 349 -7.59 -6.80 -32.93
C GLU A 349 -6.55 -7.81 -33.46
N GLY A 350 -6.34 -8.90 -32.71
CA GLY A 350 -5.26 -9.86 -32.91
C GLY A 350 -4.89 -10.62 -31.62
N GLU A 351 -4.08 -11.67 -31.75
CA GLU A 351 -3.59 -12.46 -30.61
C GLU A 351 -2.76 -11.63 -29.63
N ARG A 352 -2.97 -11.83 -28.32
CA ARG A 352 -2.22 -11.16 -27.23
C ARG A 352 -0.71 -11.33 -27.42
N LYS A 353 0.00 -10.22 -27.60
CA LYS A 353 1.48 -10.19 -27.56
C LYS A 353 1.95 -9.78 -26.17
N THR A 354 2.81 -10.59 -25.57
CA THR A 354 3.36 -10.36 -24.22
C THR A 354 4.84 -9.99 -24.36
N LEU A 355 5.25 -8.90 -23.70
CA LEU A 355 6.66 -8.52 -23.58
C LEU A 355 7.06 -8.63 -22.11
N MET A 356 8.27 -9.14 -21.86
CA MET A 356 8.85 -9.28 -20.53
C MET A 356 10.23 -8.65 -20.51
N PHE A 357 10.43 -7.72 -19.58
CA PHE A 357 11.71 -7.04 -19.37
C PHE A 357 12.26 -7.41 -18.00
N SER A 358 13.51 -7.84 -17.93
CA SER A 358 14.17 -8.17 -16.67
C SER A 358 15.64 -7.75 -16.71
N ALA A 359 16.12 -7.16 -15.62
CA ALA A 359 17.53 -6.79 -15.46
C ALA A 359 18.43 -8.01 -15.17
N THR A 360 17.88 -9.03 -14.51
CA THR A 360 18.52 -10.33 -14.24
C THR A 360 17.65 -11.46 -14.77
N PHE A 361 18.20 -12.67 -14.97
CA PHE A 361 17.44 -13.81 -15.49
C PHE A 361 17.66 -15.09 -14.66
N PRO A 362 17.34 -15.06 -13.35
CA PRO A 362 17.41 -16.25 -12.50
C PRO A 362 16.35 -17.28 -12.91
N GLU A 363 16.51 -18.53 -12.46
CA GLU A 363 15.66 -19.68 -12.82
C GLU A 363 14.15 -19.39 -12.69
N GLU A 364 13.75 -18.74 -11.60
CA GLU A 364 12.35 -18.35 -11.35
C GLU A 364 11.78 -17.43 -12.44
N ILE A 365 12.59 -16.53 -12.99
CA ILE A 365 12.22 -15.63 -14.08
C ILE A 365 12.19 -16.38 -15.42
N GLN A 366 13.03 -17.39 -15.62
CA GLN A 366 13.00 -18.23 -16.81
C GLN A 366 11.73 -19.09 -16.84
N GLU A 367 11.34 -19.66 -15.70
CA GLU A 367 10.07 -20.36 -15.58
C GLU A 367 8.87 -19.45 -15.85
N LEU A 368 8.95 -18.21 -15.35
CA LEU A 368 7.91 -17.21 -15.58
C LEU A 368 7.80 -16.87 -17.07
N ALA A 369 8.93 -16.65 -17.75
CA ALA A 369 8.97 -16.45 -19.19
C ALA A 369 8.34 -17.63 -19.93
N GLY A 370 8.66 -18.88 -19.55
CA GLY A 370 8.07 -20.08 -20.15
C GLY A 370 6.55 -20.23 -19.94
N LYS A 371 6.02 -19.72 -18.83
CA LYS A 371 4.57 -19.75 -18.52
C LYS A 371 3.78 -18.66 -19.25
N PHE A 372 4.36 -17.47 -19.42
CA PHE A 372 3.64 -16.28 -19.89
C PHE A 372 3.92 -15.88 -21.34
N LEU A 373 5.02 -16.37 -21.93
CA LEU A 373 5.41 -16.07 -23.29
C LEU A 373 5.21 -17.29 -24.18
N HIS A 374 4.67 -17.07 -25.39
CA HIS A 374 4.48 -18.13 -26.39
C HIS A 374 5.36 -17.84 -27.61
N ASN A 375 6.20 -18.80 -28.00
CA ASN A 375 7.16 -18.68 -29.12
C ASN A 375 7.88 -17.32 -29.15
N TYR A 376 8.58 -16.99 -28.06
CA TYR A 376 9.13 -15.66 -27.84
C TYR A 376 10.57 -15.51 -28.32
N ILE A 377 10.91 -14.30 -28.75
CA ILE A 377 12.27 -13.90 -29.06
C ILE A 377 12.95 -13.49 -27.76
N PHE A 378 14.07 -14.11 -27.43
CA PHE A 378 14.91 -13.71 -26.31
C PHE A 378 15.98 -12.74 -26.80
N LEU A 379 15.95 -11.52 -26.27
CA LEU A 379 16.94 -10.49 -26.59
C LEU A 379 17.73 -10.16 -25.34
N ALA A 380 19.02 -10.47 -25.37
CA ALA A 380 19.97 -10.12 -24.32
C ALA A 380 20.85 -8.97 -24.79
N VAL A 381 20.90 -7.90 -24.00
CA VAL A 381 21.85 -6.80 -24.20
C VAL A 381 22.90 -6.92 -23.08
N GLY A 382 24.10 -7.39 -23.44
CA GLY A 382 25.17 -7.70 -22.48
C GLY A 382 25.09 -9.12 -21.88
N ILE A 383 25.86 -9.34 -20.80
CA ILE A 383 25.89 -10.63 -20.08
C ILE A 383 24.68 -10.71 -19.13
N VAL A 384 23.81 -11.69 -19.37
CA VAL A 384 22.57 -11.85 -18.61
C VAL A 384 22.86 -12.22 -17.15
N GLY A 385 22.44 -11.37 -16.22
CA GLY A 385 22.65 -11.57 -14.77
C GLY A 385 23.95 -10.98 -14.20
N SER A 386 24.74 -10.27 -15.00
CA SER A 386 25.88 -9.50 -14.48
C SER A 386 25.44 -8.12 -13.97
N ALA A 387 26.23 -7.54 -13.06
CA ALA A 387 26.12 -6.12 -12.75
C ALA A 387 26.40 -5.27 -14.01
N SER A 388 25.86 -4.05 -14.07
CA SER A 388 26.17 -3.11 -15.14
C SER A 388 27.67 -2.79 -15.14
N THR A 389 28.30 -2.80 -16.31
CA THR A 389 29.70 -2.38 -16.50
C THR A 389 29.90 -0.90 -16.21
N ASP A 390 28.82 -0.11 -16.24
CA ASP A 390 28.85 1.33 -16.03
C ASP A 390 28.92 1.72 -14.53
N VAL A 391 28.99 0.73 -13.63
CA VAL A 391 29.07 0.93 -12.19
C VAL A 391 30.41 0.41 -11.65
N GLU A 392 31.27 1.33 -11.21
CA GLU A 392 32.51 1.00 -10.51
C GLU A 392 32.18 0.41 -9.13
N GLN A 393 32.64 -0.81 -8.85
CA GLN A 393 32.33 -1.53 -7.61
C GLN A 393 33.57 -1.66 -6.72
N LYS A 394 33.51 -1.09 -5.51
CA LYS A 394 34.58 -1.15 -4.50
C LYS A 394 34.11 -1.84 -3.23
N PHE A 395 34.94 -2.75 -2.71
CA PHE A 395 34.66 -3.49 -1.48
C PHE A 395 35.70 -3.19 -0.41
N PHE A 396 35.23 -2.98 0.83
CA PHE A 396 36.08 -2.85 2.01
C PHE A 396 35.71 -3.93 3.01
N GLN A 397 36.67 -4.79 3.37
CA GLN A 397 36.51 -5.72 4.48
C GLN A 397 36.71 -4.95 5.78
N ILE A 398 35.63 -4.67 6.49
CA ILE A 398 35.64 -3.87 7.72
C ILE A 398 34.61 -4.40 8.71
N GLY A 399 34.99 -4.46 9.99
CA GLY A 399 34.09 -4.89 11.04
C GLY A 399 33.03 -3.84 11.36
N LYS A 400 31.91 -4.28 11.94
CA LYS A 400 30.77 -3.44 12.36
C LYS A 400 31.12 -2.10 13.00
N TYR A 401 32.14 -2.05 13.86
CA TYR A 401 32.50 -0.83 14.60
C TYR A 401 33.25 0.21 13.76
N GLU A 402 33.94 -0.22 12.71
CA GLU A 402 34.77 0.64 11.84
C GLU A 402 33.98 1.24 10.68
N LYS A 403 32.84 0.62 10.33
CA LYS A 403 31.96 1.05 9.23
C LYS A 403 31.61 2.55 9.28
N ARG A 404 31.35 3.11 10.47
CA ARG A 404 31.00 4.52 10.64
C ARG A 404 32.14 5.46 10.27
N THR A 405 33.33 5.19 10.78
CA THR A 405 34.53 6.01 10.51
C THR A 405 34.88 5.93 9.02
N LYS A 406 34.80 4.74 8.43
CA LYS A 406 35.04 4.56 6.99
C LYS A 406 34.01 5.30 6.14
N LEU A 407 32.73 5.23 6.52
CA LEU A 407 31.65 5.95 5.82
C LEU A 407 31.92 7.47 5.79
N LEU A 408 32.30 8.07 6.91
CA LEU A 408 32.63 9.50 6.97
C LEU A 408 33.76 9.83 6.00
N SER A 409 34.86 9.07 6.03
CA SER A 409 36.00 9.30 5.14
C SER A 409 35.63 9.23 3.65
N ILE A 410 34.65 8.40 3.29
CA ILE A 410 34.17 8.26 1.91
C ILE A 410 33.30 9.45 1.51
N LEU A 411 32.41 9.89 2.40
CA LEU A 411 31.53 11.03 2.14
C LEU A 411 32.31 12.36 2.08
N GLU A 412 33.38 12.50 2.86
CA GLU A 412 34.27 13.66 2.84
C GLU A 412 35.10 13.78 1.56
N GLN A 413 35.42 12.66 0.90
CA GLN A 413 36.13 12.65 -0.38
C GLN A 413 35.25 13.14 -1.53
N ALA A 414 33.93 13.05 -1.41
CA ALA A 414 32.97 13.45 -2.44
C ALA A 414 31.74 14.14 -1.82
N PRO A 415 31.91 15.33 -1.21
CA PRO A 415 30.86 16.00 -0.44
C PRO A 415 29.72 16.55 -1.31
N ASP A 416 29.91 16.59 -2.63
CA ASP A 416 28.92 17.04 -3.61
C ASP A 416 28.12 15.88 -4.23
N ASP A 417 28.55 14.63 -4.03
CA ASP A 417 27.89 13.48 -4.62
C ASP A 417 26.56 13.18 -3.93
N ARG A 418 25.50 13.02 -4.75
CA ARG A 418 24.24 12.46 -4.26
C ARG A 418 24.42 10.98 -3.94
N THR A 419 24.37 10.69 -2.65
CA THR A 419 24.74 9.38 -2.11
C THR A 419 23.54 8.66 -1.50
N LEU A 420 23.27 7.45 -1.97
CA LEU A 420 22.25 6.55 -1.42
C LEU A 420 22.92 5.47 -0.57
N ILE A 421 22.61 5.44 0.72
CA ILE A 421 23.19 4.51 1.69
C ILE A 421 22.15 3.45 2.05
N PHE A 422 22.48 2.18 1.82
CA PHE A 422 21.65 1.05 2.22
C PHE A 422 22.07 0.48 3.57
N VAL A 423 21.09 0.34 4.47
CA VAL A 423 21.24 -0.33 5.77
C VAL A 423 20.21 -1.43 5.91
N GLU A 424 20.46 -2.40 6.79
CA GLU A 424 19.56 -3.53 6.99
C GLU A 424 18.30 -3.13 7.78
N THR A 425 18.47 -2.42 8.90
CA THR A 425 17.39 -2.15 9.85
C THR A 425 16.93 -0.70 9.86
N LYS A 426 15.63 -0.50 10.11
CA LYS A 426 15.00 0.83 10.23
C LYS A 426 15.64 1.70 11.34
N ARG A 427 15.98 1.08 12.48
CA ARG A 427 16.63 1.79 13.60
C ARG A 427 18.02 2.28 13.20
N ASN A 428 18.77 1.47 12.45
CA ASN A 428 20.08 1.87 11.96
C ASN A 428 19.97 3.00 10.92
N ALA A 429 18.90 3.03 10.12
CA ALA A 429 18.67 4.12 9.15
C ALA A 429 18.53 5.49 9.83
N ASP A 430 17.71 5.56 10.88
CA ASP A 430 17.54 6.80 11.66
C ASP A 430 18.81 7.15 12.43
N PHE A 431 19.41 6.19 13.11
CA PHE A 431 20.65 6.41 13.88
C PHE A 431 21.77 6.94 12.99
N LEU A 432 21.98 6.33 11.81
CA LEU A 432 23.02 6.75 10.88
C LEU A 432 22.75 8.13 10.29
N ALA A 433 21.50 8.44 9.92
CA ALA A 433 21.14 9.76 9.43
C ALA A 433 21.31 10.86 10.50
N SER A 434 20.94 10.58 11.75
CA SER A 434 21.19 11.49 12.88
C SER A 434 22.69 11.71 13.09
N PHE A 435 23.48 10.63 13.13
CA PHE A 435 24.94 10.71 13.27
C PHE A 435 25.59 11.53 12.15
N LEU A 436 25.21 11.30 10.89
CA LEU A 436 25.73 12.08 9.76
C LEU A 436 25.34 13.55 9.87
N SER A 437 24.11 13.85 10.31
CA SER A 437 23.67 15.23 10.54
C SER A 437 24.45 15.93 11.65
N GLU A 438 24.84 15.22 12.72
CA GLU A 438 25.72 15.74 13.77
C GLU A 438 27.13 16.07 13.25
N GLN A 439 27.62 15.34 12.25
CA GLN A 439 28.88 15.61 11.56
C GLN A 439 28.75 16.68 10.45
N ASN A 440 27.67 17.47 10.45
CA ASN A 440 27.35 18.49 9.45
C ASN A 440 27.13 17.96 8.02
N ILE A 441 26.86 16.66 7.85
CA ILE A 441 26.52 16.07 6.57
C ILE A 441 25.00 16.11 6.38
N GLN A 442 24.55 16.79 5.32
CA GLN A 442 23.15 16.96 5.00
C GLN A 442 22.50 15.63 4.59
N SER A 443 21.95 14.92 5.58
CA SER A 443 21.38 13.58 5.42
C SER A 443 19.91 13.52 5.83
N THR A 444 19.21 12.51 5.31
CA THR A 444 17.83 12.15 5.70
C THR A 444 17.66 10.63 5.62
N SER A 445 16.60 10.09 6.24
CA SER A 445 16.32 8.64 6.27
C SER A 445 14.97 8.29 5.61
N ILE A 446 14.87 7.08 5.08
CA ILE A 446 13.62 6.51 4.56
C ILE A 446 13.48 5.02 4.94
N HIS A 447 12.40 4.69 5.64
CA HIS A 447 12.05 3.33 6.06
C HIS A 447 10.53 3.19 6.26
N GLY A 448 10.05 1.95 6.47
CA GLY A 448 8.62 1.64 6.55
C GLY A 448 7.87 2.26 7.74
N ASP A 449 8.56 2.57 8.83
CA ASP A 449 7.96 3.24 10.00
C ASP A 449 7.77 4.76 9.84
N ARG A 450 8.33 5.37 8.79
CA ARG A 450 8.09 6.81 8.50
C ARG A 450 6.71 7.01 7.91
N TYR A 451 6.07 8.11 8.27
CA TYR A 451 4.80 8.48 7.64
C TYR A 451 5.01 8.75 6.15
N GLN A 452 4.00 8.47 5.33
CA GLN A 452 4.08 8.66 3.88
C GLN A 452 4.48 10.09 3.49
N SER A 453 3.97 11.11 4.20
CA SER A 453 4.36 12.50 4.00
C SER A 453 5.84 12.77 4.30
N GLU A 454 6.40 12.13 5.32
CA GLU A 454 7.84 12.24 5.65
C GLU A 454 8.70 11.56 4.58
N ARG A 455 8.24 10.41 4.06
CA ARG A 455 8.92 9.70 2.96
C ARG A 455 8.96 10.56 1.70
N GLU A 456 7.84 11.18 1.35
CA GLU A 456 7.74 12.10 0.20
C GLU A 456 8.63 13.33 0.39
N GLN A 457 8.65 13.90 1.60
CA GLN A 457 9.51 15.02 1.91
C GLN A 457 11.00 14.65 1.84
N ALA A 458 11.41 13.50 2.41
CA ALA A 458 12.78 13.02 2.36
C ALA A 458 13.25 12.79 0.92
N LEU A 459 12.40 12.22 0.08
CA LEU A 459 12.68 12.04 -1.35
C LEU A 459 12.75 13.37 -2.10
N LEU A 460 11.87 14.32 -1.80
CA LEU A 460 11.92 15.65 -2.38
C LEU A 460 13.21 16.38 -1.97
N ASP A 461 13.58 16.31 -0.71
CA ASP A 461 14.81 16.92 -0.18
C ASP A 461 16.05 16.32 -0.86
N PHE A 462 16.06 15.01 -1.07
CA PHE A 462 17.14 14.32 -1.79
C PHE A 462 17.19 14.70 -3.26
N LYS A 463 16.04 14.66 -3.96
CA LYS A 463 15.93 15.04 -5.39
C LYS A 463 16.27 16.50 -5.66
N THR A 464 15.94 17.41 -4.73
CA THR A 464 16.28 18.84 -4.84
C THR A 464 17.71 19.15 -4.43
N GLY A 465 18.47 18.17 -3.92
CA GLY A 465 19.83 18.38 -3.43
C GLY A 465 19.91 19.09 -2.08
N ARG A 466 18.77 19.38 -1.42
CA ARG A 466 18.74 19.93 -0.05
C ARG A 466 19.33 18.98 0.98
N ARG A 467 19.22 17.68 0.72
CA ARG A 467 19.91 16.61 1.46
C ARG A 467 20.68 15.77 0.45
N LYS A 468 22.00 15.82 0.49
CA LYS A 468 22.85 15.08 -0.46
C LYS A 468 22.94 13.59 -0.14
N VAL A 469 22.62 13.20 1.09
CA VAL A 469 22.68 11.80 1.55
C VAL A 469 21.31 11.29 1.94
N LEU A 470 20.93 10.12 1.42
CA LEU A 470 19.70 9.42 1.78
C LEU A 470 20.05 8.04 2.34
N VAL A 471 19.65 7.77 3.59
CA VAL A 471 19.82 6.47 4.24
C VAL A 471 18.52 5.69 4.12
N ALA A 472 18.56 4.50 3.52
CA ALA A 472 17.38 3.71 3.19
C ALA A 472 17.52 2.24 3.62
N THR A 473 16.40 1.63 4.00
CA THR A 473 16.32 0.16 4.08
C THR A 473 16.00 -0.45 2.72
N GLY A 474 16.44 -1.68 2.48
CA GLY A 474 16.22 -2.39 1.21
C GLY A 474 14.74 -2.44 0.79
N VAL A 475 13.82 -2.60 1.74
CA VAL A 475 12.36 -2.61 1.47
C VAL A 475 11.86 -1.22 1.08
N ALA A 476 12.30 -0.17 1.76
CA ALA A 476 11.77 1.18 1.55
C ALA A 476 12.24 1.82 0.24
N ALA A 477 13.38 1.38 -0.29
CA ALA A 477 13.92 1.83 -1.57
C ALA A 477 13.31 1.12 -2.80
N ARG A 478 12.64 -0.02 -2.62
CA ARG A 478 12.00 -0.76 -3.72
C ARG A 478 10.83 0.05 -4.27
N GLY A 479 10.75 0.14 -5.60
CA GLY A 479 9.70 0.91 -6.30
C GLY A 479 9.90 2.43 -6.31
N LEU A 480 10.97 2.96 -5.69
CA LEU A 480 11.30 4.37 -5.76
C LEU A 480 12.23 4.64 -6.95
N ASP A 481 11.77 5.50 -7.87
CA ASP A 481 12.63 6.06 -8.92
C ASP A 481 13.39 7.27 -8.37
N ILE A 482 14.62 7.00 -7.97
CA ILE A 482 15.60 7.98 -7.49
C ILE A 482 16.56 8.23 -8.65
N LYS A 483 16.36 9.36 -9.34
CA LYS A 483 17.20 9.77 -10.47
C LYS A 483 18.51 10.36 -9.96
N ASP A 484 19.55 10.23 -10.77
CA ASP A 484 20.83 10.91 -10.62
C ASP A 484 21.57 10.61 -9.31
N VAL A 485 21.51 9.37 -8.81
CA VAL A 485 22.38 8.89 -7.73
C VAL A 485 23.77 8.65 -8.31
N GLN A 486 24.78 9.35 -7.80
CA GLN A 486 26.17 9.22 -8.25
C GLN A 486 26.90 8.12 -7.49
N HIS A 487 26.57 7.95 -6.21
CA HIS A 487 27.21 6.97 -5.34
C HIS A 487 26.18 6.16 -4.57
N VAL A 488 26.25 4.84 -4.70
CA VAL A 488 25.53 3.90 -3.84
C VAL A 488 26.50 3.32 -2.82
N ILE A 489 26.13 3.35 -1.54
CA ILE A 489 26.91 2.73 -0.47
C ILE A 489 26.08 1.64 0.19
N ASN A 490 26.52 0.39 0.09
CA ASN A 490 26.00 -0.70 0.90
C ASN A 490 26.71 -0.69 2.26
N TYR A 491 26.13 0.01 3.23
CA TYR A 491 26.64 0.03 4.60
C TYR A 491 26.48 -1.36 5.25
N ASP A 492 25.32 -1.96 5.01
CA ASP A 492 25.06 -3.38 5.28
C ASP A 492 24.76 -4.09 3.96
N LEU A 493 25.49 -5.18 3.66
CA LEU A 493 25.23 -5.99 2.48
C LEU A 493 23.84 -6.65 2.56
N PRO A 494 23.16 -6.89 1.42
CA PRO A 494 21.88 -7.59 1.41
C PRO A 494 22.07 -9.09 1.59
N ASN A 495 21.04 -9.80 2.06
CA ASN A 495 21.06 -11.26 2.22
C ASN A 495 21.04 -12.06 0.91
N SER A 496 20.89 -11.40 -0.25
CA SER A 496 20.87 -12.04 -1.56
C SER A 496 21.62 -11.22 -2.60
N ILE A 497 22.22 -11.91 -3.57
CA ILE A 497 22.99 -11.28 -4.64
C ILE A 497 22.11 -10.50 -5.62
N ASP A 498 20.87 -10.95 -5.86
CA ASP A 498 19.92 -10.22 -6.71
C ASP A 498 19.57 -8.85 -6.12
N GLU A 499 19.39 -8.79 -4.79
CA GLU A 499 19.19 -7.51 -4.13
C GLU A 499 20.44 -6.62 -4.21
N TYR A 500 21.64 -7.20 -4.14
CA TYR A 500 22.88 -6.44 -4.34
C TYR A 500 22.91 -5.77 -5.72
N VAL A 501 22.64 -6.53 -6.79
CA VAL A 501 22.56 -6.01 -8.16
C VAL A 501 21.50 -4.90 -8.28
N HIS A 502 20.33 -5.08 -7.67
CA HIS A 502 19.27 -4.07 -7.67
C HIS A 502 19.62 -2.79 -6.90
N ARG A 503 20.43 -2.89 -5.84
CA ARG A 503 20.92 -1.75 -5.06
C ARG A 503 21.93 -0.94 -5.86
N ILE A 504 22.93 -1.59 -6.45
CA ILE A 504 23.95 -0.89 -7.26
C ILE A 504 23.36 -0.33 -8.56
N GLY A 505 22.33 -0.96 -9.13
CA GLY A 505 21.58 -0.44 -10.28
C GLY A 505 20.74 0.83 -10.01
N ARG A 506 20.86 1.42 -8.81
CA ARG A 506 20.34 2.77 -8.51
C ARG A 506 21.26 3.87 -9.05
N THR A 507 22.51 3.55 -9.38
CA THR A 507 23.46 4.42 -10.09
C THR A 507 23.81 3.85 -11.46
N GLY A 508 24.63 4.56 -12.25
CA GLY A 508 25.11 4.07 -13.55
C GLY A 508 24.02 3.98 -14.63
N ARG A 509 23.21 5.04 -14.81
CA ARG A 509 22.10 5.06 -15.78
C ARG A 509 22.36 6.08 -16.90
N VAL A 510 21.99 5.71 -18.13
CA VAL A 510 21.96 6.60 -19.33
C VAL A 510 23.31 7.29 -19.57
N GLY A 511 24.38 6.51 -19.77
CA GLY A 511 25.71 7.02 -20.14
C GLY A 511 26.50 7.71 -19.03
N ASN A 512 25.96 7.81 -17.81
CA ASN A 512 26.70 8.31 -16.65
C ASN A 512 27.35 7.15 -15.90
N TYR A 513 28.63 7.27 -15.59
CA TYR A 513 29.33 6.34 -14.70
C TYR A 513 28.80 6.46 -13.27
N GLY A 514 28.51 5.32 -12.66
CA GLY A 514 28.08 5.21 -11.27
C GLY A 514 29.16 4.63 -10.38
N ARG A 515 29.12 4.93 -9.08
CA ARG A 515 30.00 4.32 -8.07
C ARG A 515 29.18 3.51 -7.08
N ALA A 516 29.64 2.32 -6.75
CA ALA A 516 29.08 1.46 -5.72
C ALA A 516 30.18 1.06 -4.72
N THR A 517 29.99 1.38 -3.44
CA THR A 517 30.91 0.98 -2.37
C THR A 517 30.20 0.08 -1.37
N SER A 518 30.83 -1.03 -1.00
CA SER A 518 30.20 -2.02 -0.12
C SER A 518 31.11 -2.38 1.04
N PHE A 519 30.54 -2.42 2.25
CA PHE A 519 31.23 -2.85 3.45
C PHE A 519 30.93 -4.33 3.70
N PHE A 520 31.98 -5.14 3.74
CA PHE A 520 31.92 -6.58 3.94
C PHE A 520 32.41 -6.92 5.34
N ASP A 521 31.56 -7.58 6.12
CA ASP A 521 31.88 -8.10 7.45
C ASP A 521 32.01 -9.64 7.35
N ASP A 522 33.21 -10.18 7.61
CA ASP A 522 33.48 -11.62 7.41
C ASP A 522 32.60 -12.54 8.27
N GLU A 523 32.17 -12.09 9.45
CA GLU A 523 31.33 -12.92 10.32
C GLU A 523 29.88 -13.04 9.78
N HIS A 524 29.40 -12.00 9.10
CA HIS A 524 27.99 -11.88 8.70
C HIS A 524 27.78 -12.16 7.21
N ASP A 525 28.71 -11.73 6.34
CA ASP A 525 28.53 -11.66 4.89
C ASP A 525 29.21 -12.81 4.12
N ARG A 526 29.90 -13.73 4.82
CA ARG A 526 30.68 -14.83 4.22
C ARG A 526 29.91 -15.66 3.19
N ASN A 527 28.62 -15.88 3.41
CA ASN A 527 27.77 -16.66 2.50
C ASN A 527 27.62 -16.01 1.11
N LEU A 528 27.76 -14.70 1.01
CA LEU A 528 27.65 -13.95 -0.25
C LEU A 528 28.97 -13.85 -0.99
N ALA A 529 30.11 -14.09 -0.32
CA ALA A 529 31.44 -13.90 -0.88
C ALA A 529 31.67 -14.63 -2.23
N PRO A 530 31.27 -15.91 -2.42
CA PRO A 530 31.46 -16.58 -3.70
C PRO A 530 30.66 -15.93 -4.84
N ALA A 531 29.43 -15.49 -4.55
CA ALA A 531 28.56 -14.85 -5.53
C ALA A 531 29.07 -13.45 -5.89
N LEU A 532 29.55 -12.68 -4.92
CA LEU A 532 30.13 -11.34 -5.12
C LEU A 532 31.42 -11.42 -5.97
N ALA A 533 32.31 -12.37 -5.67
CA ALA A 533 33.53 -12.59 -6.47
C ALA A 533 33.20 -12.91 -7.93
N LYS A 534 32.15 -13.71 -8.17
CA LYS A 534 31.67 -14.02 -9.52
C LYS A 534 31.13 -12.78 -10.25
N ILE A 535 30.34 -11.94 -9.58
CA ILE A 535 29.83 -10.70 -10.19
C ILE A 535 30.96 -9.73 -10.55
N LEU A 536 31.93 -9.56 -9.67
CA LEU A 536 33.09 -8.70 -9.94
C LEU A 536 33.91 -9.22 -11.13
N SER A 537 34.12 -10.53 -11.21
CA SER A 537 34.79 -11.17 -12.35
C SER A 537 34.03 -10.97 -13.66
N GLN A 538 32.70 -11.06 -13.64
CA GLN A 538 31.86 -10.87 -14.83
C GLN A 538 31.79 -9.41 -15.27
N ALA A 539 31.88 -8.46 -14.33
CA ALA A 539 31.87 -7.02 -14.61
C ALA A 539 33.27 -6.44 -14.88
N SER A 540 34.29 -7.28 -15.03
CA SER A 540 35.70 -6.89 -15.23
C SER A 540 36.21 -5.89 -14.18
N GLN A 541 35.76 -6.04 -12.92
CA GLN A 541 36.15 -5.19 -11.81
C GLN A 541 37.32 -5.81 -11.04
N GLU A 542 38.09 -4.99 -10.32
CA GLU A 542 39.15 -5.47 -9.43
C GLU A 542 38.57 -6.30 -8.29
N ILE A 543 38.99 -7.56 -8.18
CA ILE A 543 38.60 -8.46 -7.08
C ILE A 543 39.64 -8.31 -5.97
N PRO A 544 39.25 -7.87 -4.77
CA PRO A 544 40.18 -7.85 -3.64
C PRO A 544 40.71 -9.26 -3.34
N GLU A 545 42.01 -9.39 -3.03
CA GLU A 545 42.65 -10.68 -2.78
C GLU A 545 41.92 -11.52 -1.71
N TRP A 546 41.47 -10.86 -0.64
CA TRP A 546 40.70 -11.50 0.44
C TRP A 546 39.39 -12.09 -0.07
N LEU A 547 38.67 -11.39 -0.97
CA LEU A 547 37.41 -11.87 -1.54
C LEU A 547 37.64 -13.02 -2.54
N GLY A 548 38.74 -12.95 -3.29
CA GLY A 548 39.19 -14.01 -4.19
C GLY A 548 39.44 -15.34 -3.48
N SER A 549 39.91 -15.32 -2.22
CA SER A 549 40.18 -16.53 -1.45
C SER A 549 38.92 -17.40 -1.18
N TYR A 550 37.74 -16.79 -1.10
CA TYR A 550 36.47 -17.50 -0.89
C TYR A 550 35.96 -18.24 -2.15
N SER A 551 36.52 -17.95 -3.32
CA SER A 551 36.12 -18.58 -4.58
C SER A 551 36.67 -20.00 -4.75
N HIS A 552 37.69 -20.40 -3.99
CA HIS A 552 38.41 -21.68 -4.17
C HIS A 552 37.95 -22.81 -3.22
N GLY A 553 37.05 -22.55 -2.26
CA GLY A 553 36.70 -23.51 -1.18
C GLY A 553 35.24 -23.99 -1.14
N GLY A 554 34.37 -23.51 -2.03
CA GLY A 554 32.94 -23.82 -2.02
C GLY A 554 32.55 -24.79 -3.14
N SER A 555 31.97 -25.92 -2.77
CA SER A 555 31.29 -26.82 -3.71
C SER A 555 30.32 -26.03 -4.58
N ALA A 556 30.36 -26.28 -5.90
CA ALA A 556 29.70 -25.50 -6.93
C ALA A 556 28.18 -25.45 -6.75
N ASN A 557 27.68 -24.51 -5.96
CA ASN A 557 26.31 -24.04 -6.10
C ASN A 557 26.24 -23.13 -7.33
N GLN A 558 25.49 -23.63 -8.29
CA GLN A 558 25.44 -23.25 -9.69
C GLN A 558 24.76 -21.89 -9.89
N PHE A 559 25.44 -20.80 -9.52
CA PHE A 559 24.95 -19.44 -9.75
C PHE A 559 25.34 -18.97 -11.14
N GLY A 560 24.39 -18.99 -12.06
CA GLY A 560 24.53 -18.69 -13.47
C GLY A 560 23.45 -19.51 -14.14
N GLY A 561 22.31 -18.87 -14.45
CA GLY A 561 21.12 -19.54 -14.92
C GLY A 561 21.51 -20.51 -16.04
N ARG A 562 21.51 -21.80 -15.73
CA ARG A 562 21.62 -22.83 -16.76
C ARG A 562 20.38 -22.64 -17.60
N ASP A 563 20.56 -22.42 -18.89
CA ASP A 563 19.46 -22.29 -19.80
C ASP A 563 18.67 -23.63 -19.80
N ILE A 564 17.57 -23.66 -19.06
CA ILE A 564 16.70 -24.85 -18.94
C ILE A 564 15.78 -25.01 -20.16
N ARG A 565 15.89 -24.16 -21.18
CA ARG A 565 15.08 -24.23 -22.41
C ARG A 565 15.38 -25.47 -23.28
N GLY A 566 16.27 -26.36 -22.84
CA GLY A 566 16.82 -27.47 -23.63
C GLY A 566 16.08 -28.81 -23.66
N ASP A 567 15.19 -29.15 -22.71
CA ASP A 567 14.73 -30.56 -22.58
C ASP A 567 13.21 -30.82 -22.71
N ASN A 568 12.36 -29.81 -22.95
CA ASN A 568 10.90 -30.05 -23.00
C ASN A 568 10.11 -29.30 -24.09
N PHE A 569 10.78 -28.61 -25.03
CA PHE A 569 10.15 -28.04 -26.22
C PHE A 569 10.53 -28.88 -27.43
N GLY A 570 9.51 -29.48 -28.06
CA GLY A 570 9.68 -30.49 -29.10
C GLY A 570 10.65 -30.10 -30.21
N ARG A 571 11.42 -31.10 -30.67
CA ARG A 571 12.19 -31.07 -31.91
C ARG A 571 11.36 -30.42 -33.03
N GLY A 572 11.83 -29.28 -33.55
CA GLY A 572 11.23 -28.67 -34.73
C GLY A 572 11.82 -27.31 -35.07
N GLN A 573 12.78 -27.31 -36.00
CA GLN A 573 13.33 -26.20 -36.79
C GLN A 573 14.22 -25.14 -36.11
N ASP A 574 15.51 -25.24 -36.47
CA ASP A 574 16.49 -24.16 -36.51
C ASP A 574 15.89 -22.87 -37.08
N PHE A 575 15.79 -21.84 -36.23
CA PHE A 575 15.73 -20.43 -36.65
C PHE A 575 16.67 -19.61 -35.78
N GLY A 576 17.96 -19.94 -35.81
CA GLY A 576 19.03 -19.05 -35.36
C GLY A 576 19.53 -18.23 -36.56
N ALA A 577 19.21 -16.94 -36.61
CA ALA A 577 20.03 -16.00 -37.38
C ALA A 577 21.33 -15.79 -36.60
N PRO A 578 22.51 -15.77 -37.25
CA PRO A 578 23.77 -15.57 -36.57
C PRO A 578 23.86 -14.15 -35.96
N PRO A 579 24.72 -13.95 -34.95
CA PRO A 579 24.95 -12.64 -34.37
C PRO A 579 25.41 -11.67 -35.45
N VAL A 580 24.79 -10.49 -35.53
CA VAL A 580 25.28 -9.39 -36.34
C VAL A 580 26.30 -8.65 -35.49
N ASP A 581 27.57 -8.73 -35.87
CA ASP A 581 28.63 -7.88 -35.34
C ASP A 581 28.28 -6.43 -35.69
N ILE A 582 28.03 -5.60 -34.67
CA ILE A 582 27.92 -4.15 -34.84
C ILE A 582 29.34 -3.62 -34.72
N GLU A 583 30.01 -3.40 -35.86
CA GLU A 583 31.23 -2.60 -35.92
C GLU A 583 30.92 -1.14 -35.51
N ASP A 584 31.82 -0.59 -34.71
CA ASP A 584 31.87 0.81 -34.31
C ASP A 584 31.96 1.74 -35.53
N SER A 585 30.87 2.43 -35.85
CA SER A 585 30.95 3.72 -36.54
C SER A 585 29.69 4.54 -36.29
N TRP A 586 29.75 5.52 -35.38
CA TRP A 586 29.09 6.83 -35.47
C TRP A 586 29.77 7.82 -34.54
#